data_AF-A0A7S2E7U0-F1
#
_entry.id   AF-A0A7S2E7U0-F1
#
_cell.length_a   1.000
_cell.length_b   1.000
_cell.length_c   1.000
_cell.angle_alpha   90.00
_cell.angle_beta   90.00
_cell.angle_gamma   90.00
#
_symmetry.space_group_name_H-M   'P 1'
#
loop_
_entity.id
_entity.type
_entity.pdbx_description
1 polymer ?
#
loop_
_entity_poly.entity_id
_entity_poly.type
_entity_poly.pdbx_seq_one_letter_code
_entity_poly.pdbx_strand_id
1 'polypeptide(L)'
;TTTARDDDDLSWPEEPKEPKSLKSSLYLLYQRWTFSFMNRVLTKGRRQTLRDGTHLCQDDLFHVPHAMKSCHLTEEFHRHFQKNNRHLAKALYCMAAPDFVPAGYCHLLTVFCQVATPLLVRQLLIVLE
;
A
#
# COMPACT_ATOMS: atom_id res chain seq x y z
N THR A 1 -27.32 -18.29 -20.24
CA THR A 1 -26.23 -17.42 -20.71
C THR A 1 -25.15 -17.44 -19.67
N THR A 2 -24.20 -18.35 -19.84
CA THR A 2 -23.15 -18.67 -18.88
C THR A 2 -22.08 -17.58 -19.01
N THR A 3 -22.11 -16.57 -18.15
CA THR A 3 -20.99 -15.65 -18.01
C THR A 3 -19.81 -16.46 -17.48
N ALA A 4 -18.80 -16.65 -18.32
CA ALA A 4 -17.49 -17.10 -17.89
C ALA A 4 -17.09 -16.29 -16.67
N ARG A 5 -17.04 -16.95 -15.52
CA ARG A 5 -16.37 -16.42 -14.34
C ARG A 5 -14.90 -16.47 -14.71
N ASP A 6 -14.40 -15.37 -15.26
CA ASP A 6 -12.98 -15.07 -15.14
C ASP A 6 -12.73 -15.01 -13.63
N ASP A 7 -12.37 -16.15 -13.05
CA ASP A 7 -11.75 -16.25 -11.73
C ASP A 7 -10.36 -15.59 -11.88
N ASP A 8 -10.39 -14.27 -12.07
CA ASP A 8 -9.26 -13.38 -11.96
C ASP A 8 -8.62 -13.68 -10.61
N ASP A 9 -7.48 -14.35 -10.65
CA ASP A 9 -6.58 -14.55 -9.53
C ASP A 9 -6.36 -13.22 -8.79
N LEU A 10 -7.12 -13.00 -7.70
CA LEU A 10 -7.10 -11.82 -6.81
C LEU A 10 -5.79 -11.74 -5.99
N SER A 11 -4.72 -12.28 -6.55
CA SER A 11 -3.34 -11.95 -6.25
C SER A 11 -3.12 -10.45 -6.03
N TRP A 12 -2.21 -10.14 -5.11
CA TRP A 12 -1.88 -8.77 -4.81
C TRP A 12 -1.24 -8.09 -6.04
N PRO A 13 -1.78 -6.96 -6.52
CA PRO A 13 -1.37 -6.36 -7.80
C PRO A 13 0.08 -5.87 -7.81
N GLU A 14 0.70 -5.71 -6.63
CA GLU A 14 2.08 -5.25 -6.50
C GLU A 14 3.10 -6.41 -6.50
N GLU A 15 2.65 -7.67 -6.42
CA GLU A 15 3.57 -8.82 -6.44
C GLU A 15 4.13 -9.05 -7.86
N PRO A 16 5.45 -9.20 -8.02
CA PRO A 16 6.06 -9.43 -9.32
C PRO A 16 5.73 -10.84 -9.82
N LYS A 17 4.86 -10.94 -10.83
CA LYS A 17 4.50 -12.23 -11.45
C LYS A 17 5.57 -12.78 -12.42
N GLU A 18 6.37 -11.93 -13.06
CA GLU A 18 7.42 -12.33 -14.04
C GLU A 18 8.55 -11.27 -14.16
N PRO A 19 9.75 -11.62 -14.70
CA PRO A 19 10.85 -10.66 -14.91
C PRO A 19 10.50 -9.57 -15.95
N LYS A 20 10.60 -8.29 -15.54
CA LYS A 20 9.91 -7.16 -16.21
C LYS A 20 10.79 -6.33 -17.14
N SER A 21 10.22 -6.00 -18.31
CA SER A 21 10.62 -4.88 -19.18
C SER A 21 10.49 -3.53 -18.46
N LEU A 22 11.36 -2.56 -18.75
CA LEU A 22 11.41 -1.23 -18.12
C LEU A 22 10.06 -0.50 -18.10
N LYS A 23 9.26 -0.61 -19.18
CA LYS A 23 7.94 0.03 -19.27
C LYS A 23 6.95 -0.54 -18.24
N SER A 24 6.99 -1.85 -18.01
CA SER A 24 6.15 -2.52 -17.00
C SER A 24 6.54 -2.09 -15.58
N SER A 25 7.83 -1.84 -15.33
CA SER A 25 8.31 -1.34 -14.03
C SER A 25 7.81 0.06 -13.72
N LEU A 26 7.83 0.98 -14.70
CA LEU A 26 7.31 2.34 -14.52
C LEU A 26 5.81 2.35 -14.27
N TYR A 27 5.06 1.51 -15.01
CA TYR A 27 3.63 1.36 -14.79
C TYR A 27 3.31 0.82 -13.38
N LEU A 28 4.04 -0.19 -12.92
CA LEU A 28 3.88 -0.74 -11.58
C LEU A 28 4.21 0.31 -10.50
N LEU A 29 5.26 1.10 -10.71
CA LEU A 29 5.63 2.19 -9.80
C LEU A 29 4.51 3.24 -9.72
N TYR A 30 3.95 3.64 -10.86
CA TYR A 30 2.82 4.56 -10.91
C TYR A 30 1.59 3.99 -10.20
N GLN A 31 1.25 2.73 -10.45
CA GLN A 31 0.11 2.08 -9.79
C GLN A 31 0.30 2.00 -8.27
N ARG A 32 1.51 1.65 -7.81
CA ARG A 32 1.86 1.60 -6.39
C ARG A 32 1.82 2.98 -5.74
N TRP A 33 2.29 4.01 -6.45
CA TRP A 33 2.30 5.38 -5.95
C TRP A 33 0.90 5.99 -5.86
N THR A 34 0.04 5.73 -6.85
CA THR A 34 -1.31 6.30 -6.93
C THR A 34 -2.41 5.42 -6.32
N PHE A 35 -2.06 4.20 -5.87
CA PHE A 35 -3.02 3.18 -5.44
C PHE A 35 -4.13 2.90 -6.45
N SER A 36 -3.86 3.08 -7.75
CA SER A 36 -4.88 2.99 -8.81
C SER A 36 -5.57 1.62 -8.87
N PHE A 37 -4.97 0.56 -8.33
CA PHE A 37 -5.58 -0.77 -8.27
C PHE A 37 -6.84 -0.81 -7.38
N MET A 38 -6.93 0.06 -6.37
CA MET A 38 -8.10 0.16 -5.49
C MET A 38 -9.35 0.66 -6.22
N ASN A 39 -9.22 1.28 -7.39
CA ASN A 39 -10.34 1.78 -8.17
C ASN A 39 -11.36 0.68 -8.52
N ARG A 40 -10.93 -0.59 -8.65
CA ARG A 40 -11.83 -1.73 -8.89
C ARG A 40 -12.79 -1.91 -7.71
N VAL A 41 -12.25 -2.00 -6.50
CA VAL A 41 -13.04 -2.15 -5.26
C VAL A 41 -13.93 -0.93 -5.03
N LEU A 42 -13.39 0.28 -5.21
CA LEU A 42 -14.15 1.53 -5.04
C LEU A 42 -15.29 1.64 -6.05
N THR A 43 -15.08 1.25 -7.32
CA THR A 43 -16.12 1.30 -8.35
C THR A 43 -17.23 0.28 -8.07
N LYS A 44 -16.88 -0.91 -7.58
CA LYS A 44 -17.86 -1.92 -7.15
C LYS A 44 -18.64 -1.42 -5.93
N GLY A 45 -17.96 -0.88 -4.92
CA GLY A 45 -18.57 -0.25 -3.75
C GLY A 45 -19.55 0.87 -4.12
N ARG A 46 -19.21 1.72 -5.07
CA ARG A 46 -20.09 2.80 -5.56
C ARG A 46 -21.40 2.30 -6.18
N ARG A 47 -21.40 1.09 -6.76
CA ARG A 47 -22.59 0.49 -7.41
C ARG A 47 -23.45 -0.32 -6.45
N GLN A 48 -23.13 -0.36 -5.16
CA GLN A 48 -23.96 -1.03 -4.15
C GLN A 48 -25.27 -0.26 -3.99
N THR A 49 -26.32 -0.75 -4.63
CA THR A 49 -27.69 -0.36 -4.32
C THR A 49 -28.24 -1.35 -3.28
N LEU A 50 -29.02 -0.84 -2.32
CA LEU A 50 -29.64 -1.67 -1.27
C LEU A 50 -30.64 -2.72 -1.84
N ARG A 51 -30.97 -2.64 -3.13
CA ARG A 51 -32.03 -3.44 -3.77
C ARG A 51 -31.53 -4.56 -4.68
N ASP A 52 -30.32 -4.47 -5.22
CA ASP A 52 -29.86 -5.39 -6.28
C ASP A 52 -29.04 -6.58 -5.73
N GLY A 53 -28.84 -6.67 -4.41
CA GLY A 53 -28.09 -7.76 -3.77
C GLY A 53 -26.57 -7.76 -4.08
N THR A 54 -26.09 -6.82 -4.91
CA THR A 54 -24.68 -6.59 -5.17
C THR A 54 -24.03 -5.87 -4.00
N HIS A 55 -23.69 -6.62 -2.96
CA HIS A 55 -22.83 -6.18 -1.87
C HIS A 55 -21.38 -6.60 -2.14
N LEU A 56 -20.44 -5.91 -1.49
CA LEU A 56 -19.04 -6.31 -1.45
C LEU A 56 -18.98 -7.56 -0.58
N CYS A 57 -18.49 -8.65 -1.16
CA CYS A 57 -18.30 -9.91 -0.45
C CYS A 57 -16.82 -10.08 -0.10
N GLN A 58 -16.52 -11.05 0.77
CA GLN A 58 -15.14 -11.40 1.10
C GLN A 58 -14.33 -11.80 -0.14
N ASP A 59 -14.99 -12.40 -1.13
CA ASP A 59 -14.41 -12.77 -2.42
C ASP A 59 -13.98 -11.56 -3.28
N ASP A 60 -14.35 -10.33 -2.92
CA ASP A 60 -13.92 -9.12 -3.62
C ASP A 60 -12.65 -8.50 -3.04
N LEU A 61 -12.16 -9.00 -1.90
CA LEU A 61 -10.95 -8.52 -1.28
C LEU A 61 -9.74 -9.19 -1.95
N PHE A 62 -8.71 -8.38 -2.21
CA PHE A 62 -7.42 -8.90 -2.62
C PHE A 62 -6.85 -9.83 -1.55
N HIS A 63 -6.15 -10.87 -1.99
CA HIS A 63 -5.39 -11.72 -1.07
C HIS A 63 -4.28 -10.92 -0.39
N VAL A 64 -4.02 -11.28 0.88
CA VAL A 64 -2.94 -10.67 1.66
C VAL A 64 -1.61 -10.97 0.97
N PRO A 65 -0.76 -9.96 0.72
CA PRO A 65 0.53 -10.16 0.09
C PRO A 65 1.39 -11.12 0.93
N HIS A 66 2.20 -11.92 0.26
CA HIS A 66 3.02 -12.98 0.87
C HIS A 66 3.86 -12.46 2.04
N ALA A 67 4.43 -11.27 1.90
CA ALA A 67 5.25 -10.63 2.94
C ALA A 67 4.48 -10.35 4.25
N MET A 68 3.16 -10.14 4.18
CA MET A 68 2.30 -9.83 5.33
C MET A 68 1.53 -11.04 5.86
N LYS A 69 1.75 -12.24 5.31
CA LYS A 69 1.12 -13.46 5.82
C LYS A 69 1.64 -13.79 7.22
N SER A 70 0.74 -14.23 8.11
CA SER A 70 1.06 -14.52 9.50
C SER A 70 2.12 -15.60 9.67
N CYS A 71 2.13 -16.62 8.81
CA CYS A 71 3.16 -17.66 8.82
C CYS A 71 4.56 -17.09 8.57
N HIS A 72 4.69 -16.25 7.54
CA HIS A 72 5.94 -15.59 7.17
C HIS A 72 6.41 -14.62 8.26
N LEU A 73 5.50 -13.79 8.77
CA LEU A 73 5.82 -12.85 9.86
C LEU A 73 6.24 -13.57 11.14
N THR A 74 5.62 -14.70 11.46
CA THR A 74 5.96 -15.50 12.64
C THR A 74 7.36 -16.10 12.51
N GLU A 75 7.70 -16.64 11.33
CA GLU A 75 9.02 -17.20 11.05
C GLU A 75 10.11 -16.12 11.13
N GLU A 76 9.89 -14.97 10.47
CA GLU A 76 10.77 -13.81 10.53
C GLU A 76 10.96 -13.30 11.96
N PHE A 77 9.88 -13.20 12.74
CA PHE A 77 9.94 -12.83 14.15
C PHE A 77 10.80 -13.79 14.95
N HIS A 78 10.58 -15.10 14.84
CA HIS A 78 11.37 -16.09 15.58
C HIS A 78 12.85 -16.04 15.21
N ARG A 79 13.16 -15.85 13.92
CA ARG A 79 14.53 -15.68 13.43
C ARG A 79 15.21 -14.47 14.09
N HIS A 80 14.54 -13.31 14.11
CA HIS A 80 15.07 -12.10 14.74
C HIS A 80 15.13 -12.20 16.27
N PHE A 81 14.19 -12.91 16.90
CA PHE A 81 14.13 -13.11 18.34
C PHE A 81 15.27 -14.00 18.85
N GLN A 82 15.55 -15.12 18.15
CA GLN A 82 16.67 -16.00 18.49
C GLN A 82 18.02 -15.31 18.29
N LYS A 83 18.19 -14.55 17.21
CA LYS A 83 19.42 -13.82 16.90
C LYS A 83 19.74 -12.72 17.92
N ASN A 84 18.73 -12.11 18.54
CA ASN A 84 18.89 -10.98 19.46
C ASN A 84 18.82 -11.39 20.94
N ASN A 85 19.28 -12.58 21.32
CA ASN A 85 19.29 -13.07 22.71
C ASN A 85 17.92 -12.99 23.41
N ARG A 86 16.81 -13.21 22.67
CA ARG A 86 15.43 -13.14 23.19
C ARG A 86 14.99 -11.75 23.68
N HIS A 87 15.66 -10.68 23.24
CA HIS A 87 15.17 -9.32 23.48
C HIS A 87 14.01 -8.96 22.54
N LEU A 88 12.79 -8.96 23.09
CA LEU A 88 11.55 -8.71 22.36
C LEU A 88 11.53 -7.35 21.65
N ALA A 89 11.84 -6.27 22.36
CA ALA A 89 11.79 -4.91 21.80
C ALA A 89 12.73 -4.73 20.60
N LYS A 90 13.92 -5.33 20.65
CA LYS A 90 14.90 -5.27 19.57
C LYS A 90 14.46 -6.07 18.35
N ALA A 91 13.87 -7.26 18.56
CA ALA A 91 13.32 -8.06 17.48
C ALA A 91 12.15 -7.35 16.78
N LEU A 92 11.22 -6.78 17.55
CA LEU A 92 10.10 -5.98 17.03
C LEU A 92 10.60 -4.76 16.25
N TYR A 93 11.57 -4.02 16.80
CA TYR A 93 12.15 -2.88 16.11
C TYR A 93 12.80 -3.27 14.78
N CYS A 94 13.57 -4.37 14.73
CA CYS A 94 14.17 -4.83 13.48
C CYS A 94 13.12 -5.19 12.41
N MET A 95 11.98 -5.78 12.80
CA MET A 95 10.90 -6.08 11.85
C MET A 95 10.16 -4.83 11.37
N ALA A 96 9.95 -3.86 12.27
CA ALA A 96 9.20 -2.64 11.97
C ALA A 96 10.05 -1.57 11.24
N ALA A 97 11.35 -1.50 11.52
CA ALA A 97 12.26 -0.50 10.96
C ALA A 97 12.19 -0.31 9.43
N PRO A 98 12.17 -1.36 8.58
CA PRO A 98 12.13 -1.17 7.13
C PRO A 98 10.87 -0.43 6.64
N ASP A 99 9.74 -0.54 7.35
CA ASP A 99 8.50 0.13 6.98
C ASP A 99 8.36 1.51 7.65
N PHE A 100 8.77 1.62 8.92
CA PHE A 100 8.60 2.84 9.71
C PHE A 100 9.55 3.98 9.31
N VAL A 101 10.81 3.68 8.97
CA VAL A 101 11.80 4.70 8.59
C VAL A 101 11.38 5.47 7.32
N PRO A 102 11.04 4.82 6.20
CA PRO A 102 10.60 5.54 5.00
C PRO A 102 9.27 6.27 5.23
N ALA A 103 8.33 5.68 5.98
CA ALA A 103 7.09 6.35 6.35
C ALA A 103 7.35 7.65 7.14
N GLY A 104 8.28 7.61 8.09
CA GLY A 104 8.72 8.79 8.85
C GLY A 104 9.33 9.87 7.97
N TYR A 105 10.14 9.50 6.98
CA TYR A 105 10.72 10.44 6.02
C TYR A 105 9.65 11.12 5.15
N CYS A 106 8.70 10.35 4.60
CA CYS A 106 7.56 10.90 3.86
C CYS A 106 6.75 11.87 4.73
N HIS A 107 6.53 11.52 6.00
CA HIS A 107 5.82 12.41 6.92
C HIS A 107 6.58 13.72 7.18
N LEU A 108 7.89 13.66 7.41
CA LEU A 108 8.74 14.84 7.54
C LEU A 108 8.62 15.76 6.32
N LEU A 109 8.66 15.18 5.11
CA LEU A 109 8.49 15.93 3.86
C LEU A 109 7.13 16.62 3.79
N THR A 110 6.05 15.94 4.21
CA THR A 110 4.72 16.56 4.23
C THR A 110 4.66 17.76 5.18
N VAL A 111 5.28 17.68 6.36
CA VAL A 111 5.38 18.80 7.30
C VAL A 111 6.16 19.96 6.69
N PHE A 112 7.28 19.69 6.01
CA PHE A 112 8.02 20.73 5.30
C PHE A 112 7.16 21.44 4.24
N CYS A 113 6.40 20.69 3.43
CA CYS A 113 5.49 21.27 2.45
C CYS A 113 4.40 22.14 3.11
N GLN A 114 3.85 21.69 4.24
CA GLN A 114 2.85 22.43 5.00
C GLN A 114 3.41 23.75 5.53
N VAL A 115 4.65 23.77 6.05
CA VAL A 115 5.31 24.99 6.53
C VAL A 115 5.75 25.91 5.38
N ALA A 116 6.15 25.35 4.24
CA ALA A 116 6.55 26.12 3.06
C ALA A 116 5.38 26.89 2.42
N THR A 117 4.18 26.31 2.45
CA THR A 117 2.97 26.88 1.84
C THR A 117 2.66 28.33 2.31
N PRO A 118 2.54 28.64 3.61
CA PRO A 118 2.27 30.01 4.06
C PRO A 118 3.41 30.99 3.73
N LEU A 119 4.66 30.53 3.70
CA LEU A 119 5.79 31.38 3.31
C LEU A 119 5.73 31.75 1.83
N LEU A 120 5.40 30.79 0.97
CA LEU A 120 5.20 31.03 -0.46
C LEU A 120 4.03 31.99 -0.71
N VAL A 121 2.90 31.80 -0.02
CA VAL A 121 1.74 32.70 -0.10
C VAL A 121 2.12 34.12 0.32
N ARG A 122 2.91 34.29 1.39
CA ARG A 122 3.39 35.60 1.83
C ARG A 122 4.26 36.29 0.78
N GLN A 123 5.20 35.58 0.17
CA GLN A 123 6.07 36.14 -0.87
C GLN A 123 5.27 36.50 -2.12
N LEU A 124 4.29 35.67 -2.49
CA LEU A 124 3.42 35.93 -3.63
C LEU A 124 2.59 37.21 -3.41
N LEU A 125 2.09 37.46 -2.20
CA LEU A 125 1.35 38.68 -1.85
C LEU A 125 2.24 39.92 -1.95
N ILE A 126 3.49 39.86 -1.49
CA ILE A 126 4.43 41.00 -1.55
C ILE A 126 4.78 41.40 -3.00
N VAL A 127 4.83 40.43 -3.92
CA VAL A 127 5.13 40.71 -5.34
C VAL A 127 3.92 41.27 -6.10
N LEU A 128 2.72 40.98 -5.61
CA LEU A 128 1.47 41.42 -6.23
C LEU A 128 1.05 42.84 -5.79
N GLU A 129 1.50 43.26 -4.60
CA GLU A 129 1.36 44.63 -4.07
C GLU A 129 2.42 45.58 -4.66
#